data_AF-A0A061A475-F1
#
_entry.id   AF-A0A061A475-F1
#
_cell.length_a   1.000
_cell.length_b   1.000
_cell.length_c   1.000
_cell.angle_alpha   90.00
_cell.angle_beta   90.00
_cell.angle_gamma   90.00
#
_symmetry.space_group_name_H-M   'P 1'
#
loop_
_entity.id
_entity.type
_entity.pdbx_description
1 polymer ?
#
loop_
_entity_poly.entity_id
_entity_poly.type
_entity_poly.pdbx_seq_one_letter_code
_entity_poly.pdbx_strand_id
1 'polypeptide(L)'
;MLDTLAGWGMRPPVVVADAAYGTNAHLRAGLAQRGIDYTPAVRADVTAHPFDAQPTAPDRKGPVGCWPQPRYRHPAPSVAALATGLGQKAFTSLTWRQGSGGELRSRFAAVRVRPVGNFEGRSWPGWHHHVTLVTAAHAFLTEQRPVPKVPGPHSPSTRSSTPSRTS
;
A
#
# COMPACT_ATOMS: atom_id res chain seq x y z
N MET A 1 9.42 3.91 -11.73
CA MET A 1 8.33 4.73 -11.14
C MET A 1 8.81 5.57 -9.96
N LEU A 2 9.17 4.99 -8.80
CA LEU A 2 9.68 5.80 -7.67
C LEU A 2 10.99 6.53 -8.00
N ASP A 3 11.91 5.85 -8.69
CA ASP A 3 13.16 6.47 -9.14
C ASP A 3 12.91 7.55 -10.24
N THR A 4 11.83 7.39 -11.01
CA THR A 4 11.37 8.39 -11.99
C THR A 4 10.85 9.66 -11.30
N LEU A 5 10.03 9.50 -10.26
CA LEU A 5 9.57 10.62 -9.43
C LEU A 5 10.73 11.34 -8.75
N ALA A 6 11.71 10.58 -8.23
CA ALA A 6 12.92 11.15 -7.66
C ALA A 6 13.72 11.94 -8.71
N GLY A 7 13.76 11.49 -9.96
CA GLY A 7 14.35 12.22 -11.09
C GLY A 7 13.64 13.54 -11.41
N TRP A 8 12.36 13.69 -11.03
CA TRP A 8 11.61 14.94 -11.08
C TRP A 8 11.72 15.77 -9.79
N GLY A 9 12.60 15.40 -8.86
CA GLY A 9 12.76 16.07 -7.57
C GLY A 9 11.65 15.78 -6.56
N MET A 10 10.77 14.82 -6.84
CA MET A 10 9.65 14.48 -5.96
C MET A 10 9.99 13.24 -5.13
N ARG A 11 9.96 13.38 -3.80
CA ARG A 11 10.08 12.26 -2.86
C ARG A 11 8.86 12.25 -1.94
N PRO A 12 7.99 11.22 -2.04
CA PRO A 12 6.86 11.12 -1.13
C PRO A 12 7.37 10.90 0.31
N PRO A 13 6.81 11.57 1.32
CA PRO A 13 7.21 11.39 2.71
C PRO A 13 6.84 10.01 3.25
N VAL A 14 5.76 9.42 2.70
CA VAL A 14 5.31 8.06 3.05
C VAL A 14 4.67 7.38 1.84
N VAL A 15 4.89 6.08 1.69
CA VAL A 15 4.21 5.24 0.71
C VAL A 15 3.15 4.37 1.40
N VAL A 16 1.90 4.54 0.97
CA VAL A 16 0.77 3.68 1.37
C VAL A 16 0.45 2.75 0.21
N ALA A 17 0.20 1.47 0.50
CA ALA A 17 -0.17 0.48 -0.50
C ALA A 17 -1.16 -0.52 0.08
N ASP A 18 -1.93 -1.19 -0.78
CA ASP A 18 -2.86 -2.22 -0.34
C ASP A 18 -2.16 -3.57 -0.06
N ALA A 19 -2.95 -4.57 0.36
CA ALA A 19 -2.50 -5.89 0.77
C ALA A 19 -1.85 -6.72 -0.34
N ALA A 20 -2.08 -6.42 -1.62
CA ALA A 20 -1.41 -7.06 -2.75
C ALA A 20 0.08 -6.68 -2.81
N TYR A 21 0.46 -5.53 -2.24
CA TYR A 21 1.85 -5.06 -2.22
C TYR A 21 2.50 -5.22 -0.86
N GLY A 22 1.73 -5.16 0.22
CA GLY A 22 2.31 -5.15 1.56
C GLY A 22 2.99 -6.43 1.98
N THR A 23 2.74 -7.57 1.33
CA THR A 23 3.46 -8.84 1.57
C THR A 23 4.78 -8.93 0.82
N ASN A 24 5.03 -8.07 -0.17
CA ASN A 24 6.21 -8.10 -1.01
C ASN A 24 7.45 -7.61 -0.23
N ALA A 25 8.32 -8.55 0.16
CA ALA A 25 9.53 -8.24 0.90
C ALA A 25 10.52 -7.35 0.13
N HIS A 26 10.62 -7.50 -1.20
CA HIS A 26 11.50 -6.67 -2.03
C HIS A 26 11.01 -5.24 -2.13
N LEU A 27 9.70 -5.03 -2.21
CA LEU A 27 9.13 -3.69 -2.21
C LEU A 27 9.46 -2.96 -0.90
N ARG A 28 9.21 -3.61 0.25
CA ARG A 28 9.53 -3.04 1.58
C ARG A 28 11.03 -2.77 1.73
N ALA A 29 11.88 -3.70 1.31
CA ALA A 29 13.33 -3.52 1.33
C ALA A 29 13.77 -2.36 0.42
N GLY A 30 13.18 -2.24 -0.78
CA GLY A 30 13.48 -1.17 -1.72
C GLY A 30 13.05 0.22 -1.21
N LEU A 31 11.92 0.32 -0.49
CA LEU A 31 11.48 1.54 0.17
C LEU A 31 12.40 1.91 1.34
N ALA A 32 12.76 0.94 2.18
CA ALA A 32 13.67 1.13 3.30
C ALA A 32 15.07 1.58 2.85
N GLN A 33 15.62 0.97 1.81
CA GLN A 33 16.92 1.37 1.21
C GLN A 33 16.90 2.80 0.68
N ARG A 34 15.73 3.29 0.26
CA ARG A 34 15.54 4.66 -0.24
C ARG A 34 15.24 5.66 0.89
N GLY A 35 15.14 5.20 2.15
CA GLY A 35 14.76 6.04 3.29
C GLY A 35 13.34 6.58 3.19
N ILE A 36 12.44 5.85 2.54
CA ILE A 36 11.04 6.23 2.38
C ILE A 36 10.20 5.46 3.40
N ASP A 37 9.52 6.17 4.29
CA ASP A 37 8.59 5.57 5.24
C ASP A 37 7.42 4.93 4.50
N TYR A 38 6.83 3.87 5.07
CA TYR A 38 5.76 3.15 4.42
C TYR A 38 4.74 2.55 5.39
N THR A 39 3.50 2.44 4.92
CA THR A 39 2.39 1.82 5.66
C THR A 39 1.51 0.98 4.71
N PRO A 40 2.02 -0.14 4.18
CA PRO A 40 1.22 -1.00 3.34
C PRO A 40 0.31 -1.88 4.19
N ALA A 41 -0.93 -2.07 3.75
CA ALA A 41 -1.80 -3.09 4.33
C ALA A 41 -1.19 -4.48 4.10
N VAL A 42 -1.44 -5.42 5.00
CA VAL A 42 -1.03 -6.82 4.85
C VAL A 42 -2.23 -7.73 5.02
N ARG A 43 -2.17 -8.92 4.41
CA ARG A 43 -3.17 -9.95 4.66
C ARG A 43 -2.98 -10.53 6.06
N ALA A 44 -4.08 -11.01 6.66
CA ALA A 44 -4.07 -11.54 8.02
C ALA A 44 -3.33 -12.90 8.14
N ASP A 45 -3.13 -13.59 7.03
CA ASP A 45 -2.41 -14.87 6.92
C ASP A 45 -0.88 -14.72 6.85
N VAL A 46 -0.37 -13.50 6.68
CA VAL A 46 1.08 -13.21 6.71
C VAL A 46 1.66 -13.64 8.04
N THR A 47 2.81 -14.30 8.01
CA THR A 47 3.50 -14.74 9.23
C THR A 47 4.51 -13.70 9.73
N ALA A 48 4.55 -13.55 11.05
CA ALA A 48 5.49 -12.65 11.72
C ALA A 48 5.88 -13.22 13.08
N HIS A 49 7.12 -13.00 13.47
CA HIS A 49 7.55 -13.26 14.84
C HIS A 49 7.15 -12.08 15.74
N PRO A 50 6.79 -12.33 17.01
CA PRO A 50 6.81 -11.30 18.05
C PRO A 50 8.12 -10.52 18.02
N PHE A 51 8.08 -9.23 18.33
CA PHE A 51 9.26 -8.36 18.21
C PHE A 51 10.44 -8.79 19.12
N ASP A 52 10.13 -9.43 20.24
CA ASP A 52 11.04 -9.95 21.24
C ASP A 52 11.48 -11.40 20.98
N ALA A 53 10.95 -12.07 19.96
CA ALA A 53 11.31 -13.45 19.64
C ALA A 53 12.79 -13.56 19.24
N GLN A 54 13.54 -14.37 19.99
CA GLN A 54 14.96 -14.65 19.74
C GLN A 54 15.14 -16.08 19.19
N PRO A 55 16.00 -16.27 18.17
CA PRO A 55 16.39 -17.60 17.72
C PRO A 55 17.26 -18.28 18.78
N THR A 56 17.06 -19.58 19.02
CA THR A 56 17.82 -20.34 20.03
C THR A 56 18.70 -21.38 19.37
N ALA A 57 19.95 -21.49 19.83
CA ALA A 57 20.86 -22.55 19.42
C ALA A 57 20.70 -23.75 20.37
N PRO A 58 20.59 -24.99 19.87
CA PRO A 58 20.72 -26.18 20.72
C PRO A 58 22.02 -26.20 21.49
N ASP A 59 22.01 -26.89 22.63
CA ASP A 59 23.26 -27.32 23.26
C ASP A 59 24.07 -28.17 22.29
N ARG A 60 25.38 -27.92 22.30
CA ARG A 60 26.32 -28.66 21.48
C ARG A 60 26.43 -30.10 21.98
N LYS A 61 26.23 -31.07 21.08
CA LYS A 61 26.48 -32.49 21.38
C LYS A 61 27.94 -32.83 21.11
N GLY A 62 28.75 -32.85 22.16
CA GLY A 62 30.12 -33.35 22.13
C GLY A 62 31.13 -32.48 21.35
N PRO A 63 32.40 -32.91 21.32
CA PRO A 63 33.48 -32.13 20.72
C PRO A 63 33.53 -32.21 19.18
N VAL A 64 32.86 -33.18 18.56
CA VAL A 64 32.89 -33.40 17.10
C VAL A 64 31.57 -32.98 16.45
N GLY A 65 31.64 -32.17 15.39
CA GLY A 65 30.48 -31.72 14.60
C GLY A 65 30.37 -30.19 14.45
N CYS A 66 29.49 -29.75 13.55
CA CYS A 66 29.24 -28.32 13.30
C CYS A 66 28.63 -27.63 14.53
N TRP A 67 29.05 -26.40 14.78
CA TRP A 67 28.46 -25.57 15.84
C TRP A 67 26.97 -25.31 15.57
N PRO A 68 26.09 -25.58 16.56
CA PRO A 68 24.67 -25.34 16.41
C PRO A 68 24.38 -23.86 16.18
N GLN A 69 23.67 -23.55 15.10
CA GLN A 69 23.30 -22.18 14.77
C GLN A 69 21.96 -21.80 15.43
N PRO A 70 21.80 -20.55 15.90
CA PRO A 70 20.52 -20.04 16.36
C PRO A 70 19.47 -20.15 15.26
N ARG A 71 18.33 -20.78 15.56
CA ARG A 71 17.20 -20.86 14.64
C ARG A 71 15.87 -20.70 15.36
N TYR A 72 14.89 -20.11 14.69
CA TYR A 72 13.51 -20.14 15.16
C TYR A 72 12.99 -21.57 15.02
N ARG A 73 12.78 -22.26 16.15
CA ARG A 73 12.32 -23.66 16.15
C ARG A 73 10.82 -23.80 15.97
N HIS A 74 10.07 -22.77 16.34
CA HIS A 74 8.63 -22.73 16.18
C HIS A 74 8.28 -21.93 14.93
N PRO A 75 7.29 -22.38 14.14
CA PRO A 75 6.82 -21.61 13.00
C PRO A 75 6.31 -20.25 13.48
N ALA A 76 6.55 -19.22 12.68
CA ALA A 76 6.00 -17.90 12.96
C ALA A 76 4.47 -17.96 12.88
N PRO A 77 3.74 -17.45 13.90
CA PRO A 77 2.30 -17.32 13.83
C PRO A 77 1.87 -16.34 12.74
N SER A 78 0.64 -16.47 12.25
CA SER A 78 0.03 -15.47 11.37
C SER A 78 -0.27 -14.18 12.14
N VAL A 79 -0.39 -13.06 11.43
CA VAL A 79 -0.84 -11.78 12.00
C VAL A 79 -2.21 -11.93 12.66
N ALA A 80 -3.12 -12.74 12.09
CA ALA A 80 -4.41 -13.08 12.70
C ALA A 80 -4.26 -13.79 14.05
N ALA A 81 -3.34 -14.77 14.13
CA ALA A 81 -3.08 -15.51 15.37
C ALA A 81 -2.46 -14.59 16.42
N LEU A 82 -1.52 -13.72 16.03
CA LEU A 82 -0.95 -12.69 16.91
C LEU A 82 -2.03 -11.74 17.42
N ALA A 83 -2.88 -11.21 16.55
CA ALA A 83 -3.96 -10.29 16.92
C ALA A 83 -4.96 -10.93 17.89
N THR A 84 -5.30 -12.20 17.69
CA THR A 84 -6.13 -12.98 18.62
C THR A 84 -5.45 -13.10 20.00
N GLY A 85 -4.14 -13.38 20.02
CA GLY A 85 -3.35 -13.53 21.24
C GLY A 85 -3.21 -12.27 22.10
N LEU A 86 -3.38 -11.07 21.52
CA LEU A 86 -3.34 -9.81 22.27
C LEU A 86 -4.50 -9.64 23.25
N GLY A 87 -5.62 -10.33 23.01
CA GLY A 87 -6.84 -10.19 23.79
C GLY A 87 -7.54 -8.84 23.59
N GLN A 88 -8.79 -8.76 24.04
CA GLN A 88 -9.67 -7.61 23.73
C GLN A 88 -9.20 -6.28 24.31
N LYS A 89 -8.51 -6.30 25.46
CA LYS A 89 -8.04 -5.11 26.18
C LYS A 89 -6.90 -4.38 25.45
N ALA A 90 -6.20 -5.05 24.54
CA ALA A 90 -5.14 -4.44 23.73
C ALA A 90 -5.66 -3.58 22.57
N PHE A 91 -6.97 -3.63 22.28
CA PHE A 91 -7.57 -2.89 21.17
C PHE A 91 -8.25 -1.61 21.67
N THR A 92 -7.94 -0.49 21.04
CA THR A 92 -8.58 0.80 21.26
C THR A 92 -9.70 0.99 20.24
N SER A 93 -10.90 1.32 20.71
CA SER A 93 -12.01 1.72 19.84
C SER A 93 -11.78 3.15 19.34
N LEU A 94 -11.75 3.32 18.03
CA LEU A 94 -11.64 4.63 17.38
C LEU A 94 -12.92 4.91 16.60
N THR A 95 -13.32 6.18 16.65
CA THR A 95 -14.46 6.73 15.93
C THR A 95 -13.94 7.94 15.15
N TRP A 96 -14.29 8.09 13.87
CA TRP A 96 -13.68 9.16 13.05
C TRP A 96 -14.70 10.01 12.28
N ARG A 97 -15.33 9.48 11.24
CA ARG A 97 -16.24 10.27 10.38
C ARG A 97 -17.63 9.67 10.39
N GLN A 98 -18.62 10.53 10.16
CA GLN A 98 -19.97 10.11 9.80
C GLN A 98 -19.94 9.49 8.38
N GLY A 99 -20.39 8.24 8.28
CA GLY A 99 -20.67 7.56 7.02
C GLY A 99 -22.17 7.61 6.71
N SER A 100 -22.57 7.04 5.57
CA SER A 100 -23.99 6.96 5.16
C SER A 100 -24.87 6.19 6.15
N GLY A 101 -24.29 5.36 7.02
CA GLY A 101 -24.98 4.62 8.08
C GLY A 101 -24.71 5.16 9.49
N GLY A 102 -24.24 6.40 9.63
CA GLY A 102 -23.84 6.99 10.91
C GLY A 102 -22.33 6.90 11.17
N GLU A 103 -21.93 7.11 12.42
CA GLU A 103 -20.52 7.29 12.77
C GLU A 103 -19.71 6.00 12.56
N LEU A 104 -18.65 6.09 11.77
CA LEU A 104 -17.76 4.95 11.53
C LEU A 104 -16.90 4.71 12.77
N ARG A 105 -17.01 3.50 13.31
CA ARG A 105 -16.27 3.01 14.47
C ARG A 105 -15.58 1.69 14.14
N SER A 106 -14.36 1.53 14.63
CA SER A 106 -13.61 0.27 14.55
C SER A 106 -12.65 0.14 15.74
N ARG A 107 -11.99 -1.01 15.87
CA ARG A 107 -11.06 -1.34 16.93
C ARG A 107 -9.69 -1.63 16.34
N PHE A 108 -8.66 -1.00 16.91
CA PHE A 108 -7.29 -1.12 16.41
C PHE A 108 -6.33 -1.44 17.55
N ALA A 109 -5.28 -2.21 17.24
CA ALA A 109 -4.14 -2.43 18.12
C ALA A 109 -2.86 -2.09 17.33
N ALA A 110 -1.88 -1.48 17.98
CA ALA A 110 -0.58 -1.18 17.41
C ALA A 110 0.48 -2.01 18.12
N VAL A 111 1.10 -2.95 17.40
CA VAL A 111 2.09 -3.88 17.96
C VAL A 111 3.28 -3.99 17.03
N ARG A 112 4.49 -4.05 17.62
CA ARG A 112 5.71 -4.31 16.87
C ARG A 112 5.85 -5.81 16.61
N VAL A 113 6.18 -6.16 15.38
CA VAL A 113 6.41 -7.53 14.94
C VAL A 113 7.59 -7.58 13.97
N ARG A 114 8.19 -8.75 13.77
CA ARG A 114 9.21 -9.01 12.75
C ARG A 114 8.60 -9.87 11.64
N PRO A 115 8.27 -9.29 10.47
CA PRO A 115 7.67 -10.06 9.38
C PRO A 115 8.65 -11.13 8.89
N VAL A 116 8.15 -12.32 8.59
CA VAL A 116 8.95 -13.35 7.94
C VAL A 116 9.06 -13.02 6.45
N GLY A 117 10.26 -13.19 5.89
CA GLY A 117 10.52 -13.01 4.47
C GLY A 117 9.92 -14.14 3.64
N ASN A 118 8.59 -14.26 3.61
CA ASN A 118 7.93 -15.17 2.70
C ASN A 118 7.97 -14.56 1.30
N PHE A 119 8.88 -15.08 0.46
CA PHE A 119 8.77 -14.92 -0.98
C PHE A 119 7.77 -15.95 -1.49
N GLU A 120 6.49 -15.59 -1.56
CA GLU A 120 5.61 -16.19 -2.55
C GLU A 120 5.74 -15.36 -3.82
N GLY A 121 6.68 -15.78 -4.67
CA GLY A 121 6.90 -15.16 -5.97
C GLY A 121 5.63 -15.14 -6.80
N ARG A 122 5.33 -13.98 -7.39
CA ARG A 122 4.53 -13.75 -8.60
C ARG A 122 3.45 -14.81 -8.89
N SER A 123 2.28 -14.69 -8.27
CA SER A 123 1.10 -15.43 -8.73
C SER A 123 0.50 -14.73 -9.98
N TRP A 124 0.24 -15.51 -11.03
CA TRP A 124 -0.40 -15.09 -12.29
C TRP A 124 -1.70 -14.26 -12.08
N PRO A 125 -2.56 -14.58 -11.10
CA PRO A 125 -3.73 -13.75 -10.79
C PRO A 125 -3.39 -12.35 -10.26
N GLY A 126 -2.27 -12.20 -9.52
CA GLY A 126 -1.83 -10.89 -9.00
C GLY A 126 -1.28 -9.97 -10.09
N TRP A 127 -0.58 -10.53 -11.07
CA TRP A 127 -0.19 -9.80 -12.28
C TRP A 127 -1.42 -9.39 -13.11
N HIS A 128 -2.36 -10.31 -13.33
CA HIS A 128 -3.61 -10.00 -14.04
C HIS A 128 -4.42 -8.90 -13.33
N HIS A 129 -4.57 -8.96 -12.00
CA HIS A 129 -5.32 -7.95 -11.26
C HIS A 129 -4.64 -6.58 -11.29
N HIS A 130 -3.30 -6.53 -11.25
CA HIS A 130 -2.53 -5.30 -11.42
C HIS A 130 -2.67 -4.72 -12.83
N VAL A 131 -2.49 -5.54 -13.87
CA VAL A 131 -2.66 -5.11 -15.26
C VAL A 131 -4.11 -4.66 -15.50
N THR A 132 -5.10 -5.38 -15.01
CA THR A 132 -6.52 -5.01 -15.12
C THR A 132 -6.83 -3.71 -14.38
N LEU A 133 -6.35 -3.53 -13.15
CA LEU A 133 -6.58 -2.29 -12.39
C LEU A 133 -5.85 -1.08 -13.00
N VAL A 134 -4.59 -1.24 -13.42
CA VAL A 134 -3.84 -0.17 -14.09
C VAL A 134 -4.48 0.19 -15.44
N THR A 135 -4.93 -0.81 -16.20
CA THR A 135 -5.61 -0.58 -17.48
C THR A 135 -6.98 0.07 -17.28
N ALA A 136 -7.76 -0.36 -16.29
CA ALA A 136 -9.06 0.24 -15.95
C ALA A 136 -8.90 1.67 -15.42
N ALA A 137 -7.92 1.92 -14.55
CA ALA A 137 -7.61 3.26 -14.05
C ALA A 137 -7.11 4.17 -15.19
N HIS A 138 -6.26 3.66 -16.08
CA HIS A 138 -5.82 4.41 -17.27
C HIS A 138 -7.01 4.73 -18.19
N ALA A 139 -7.86 3.75 -18.52
CA ALA A 139 -9.05 3.95 -19.35
C ALA A 139 -10.00 4.97 -18.70
N PHE A 140 -10.27 4.84 -17.40
CA PHE A 140 -11.08 5.80 -16.64
C PHE A 140 -10.51 7.22 -16.70
N LEU A 141 -9.20 7.39 -16.49
CA LEU A 141 -8.54 8.69 -16.58
C LEU A 141 -8.51 9.25 -18.01
N THR A 142 -8.58 8.39 -19.02
CA THR A 142 -8.64 8.79 -20.44
C THR A 142 -10.05 9.25 -20.81
N GLU A 143 -11.08 8.55 -20.32
CA GLU A 143 -12.50 8.92 -20.47
C GLU A 143 -12.84 10.19 -19.68
N GLN A 144 -12.24 10.35 -18.49
CA GLN A 144 -12.40 11.54 -17.64
C GLN A 144 -11.51 12.70 -18.04
N ARG A 145 -10.82 12.63 -19.19
CA ARG A 145 -10.10 13.77 -19.74
C ARG A 145 -11.08 14.55 -20.63
N PRO A 146 -11.79 15.59 -20.12
CA PRO A 146 -12.46 16.52 -21.01
C PRO A 146 -11.39 17.11 -21.91
N VAL A 147 -11.51 16.90 -23.22
CA VAL A 147 -10.81 17.72 -24.20
C VAL A 147 -11.20 19.16 -23.84
N PRO A 148 -10.26 20.02 -23.40
CA PRO A 148 -10.60 21.41 -23.26
C PRO A 148 -10.97 21.88 -24.66
N LYS A 149 -12.25 22.21 -24.86
CA LYS A 149 -12.67 22.96 -26.03
C LYS A 149 -11.95 24.29 -25.93
N VAL A 150 -10.80 24.39 -26.58
CA VAL A 150 -10.10 25.65 -26.79
C VAL A 150 -11.16 26.60 -27.35
N PRO A 151 -11.51 27.70 -26.66
CA PRO A 151 -12.31 28.73 -27.28
C PRO A 151 -11.51 29.20 -28.49
N GLY A 152 -12.01 28.89 -29.69
CA GLY A 152 -11.48 29.50 -30.90
C GLY A 152 -11.47 31.02 -30.68
N PRO A 153 -10.45 31.75 -31.17
CA PRO A 153 -10.36 33.18 -30.98
C PRO A 153 -11.69 33.82 -31.36
N HIS A 154 -12.24 34.61 -30.44
CA HIS A 154 -13.47 35.36 -30.65
C HIS A 154 -13.35 36.17 -31.94
N SER A 155 -14.09 35.78 -32.99
CA SER A 155 -14.29 36.63 -34.15
C SER A 155 -14.95 37.93 -33.66
N PRO A 156 -14.40 39.11 -33.99
CA PRO A 156 -15.03 40.36 -33.63
C PRO A 156 -16.41 40.43 -34.29
N SER A 157 -17.41 40.71 -33.46
CA SER A 157 -18.79 40.90 -33.84
C SER A 157 -18.91 42.07 -34.82
N THR A 158 -19.10 41.80 -36.11
CA THR A 158 -19.60 42.80 -37.05
C THR A 158 -21.09 42.96 -36.80
N ARG A 159 -21.44 43.90 -35.90
CA ARG A 159 -22.79 44.44 -35.81
C ARG A 159 -23.06 45.18 -37.13
N SER A 160 -23.73 44.54 -38.08
CA SER A 160 -24.37 45.24 -39.19
C SER A 160 -25.58 45.98 -38.62
N SER A 161 -25.36 47.25 -38.33
CA SER A 161 -26.40 48.25 -38.16
C SER A 161 -27.32 48.26 -39.37
N THR A 162 -28.58 47.90 -39.16
CA THR A 162 -29.70 48.24 -40.04
C THR A 162 -29.89 49.76 -40.04
N PRO A 163 -29.88 50.45 -41.18
CA PRO A 163 -30.62 51.68 -41.32
C PRO A 163 -31.98 51.34 -41.91
N SER A 164 -33.00 51.63 -41.13
CA SER A 164 -34.36 51.88 -41.58
C SER A 164 -34.35 52.89 -42.74
N ARG A 165 -35.07 52.59 -43.83
CA ARG A 165 -35.53 53.62 -44.77
C ARG A 165 -37.00 53.39 -45.12
N THR A 166 -37.79 54.34 -44.65
CA THR A 166 -39.15 54.68 -45.06
C THR A 166 -39.21 55.06 -46.54
N SER A 167 -40.21 54.53 -47.25
CA SER A 167 -41.21 55.25 -48.06
C SER A 167 -42.16 54.26 -48.72
#